data_AF-A0A2V8TNK3-F1
#
_entry.id   AF-A0A2V8TNK3-F1
#
_cell.length_a   1.000
_cell.length_b   1.000
_cell.length_c   1.000
_cell.angle_alpha   90.00
_cell.angle_beta   90.00
_cell.angle_gamma   90.00
#
_symmetry.space_group_name_H-M   'P 1'
#
loop_
_entity.id
_entity.type
_entity.pdbx_description
1 polymer ?
#
loop_
_entity_poly.entity_id
_entity_poly.type
_entity_poly.pdbx_seq_one_letter_code
_entity_poly.pdbx_strand_id
1 'polypeptide(L)'
;LTAAQAQAAAPDSSEDITMTIIDPGESPATVILAHDGSTAHLVSGNGGLSISSGDFFANKLLEHIRLTAEGNVGIGVANPQAKLDVDGLIRASQGIIFPDGTVQYSASSKTLGARSSGSAQKKPANSSG
;
A
#
# COMPACT_ATOMS: atom_id res chain seq x y z
N LEU A 1 -34.88 -20.70 63.68
CA LEU A 1 -35.20 -19.88 62.49
C LEU A 1 -34.16 -18.76 62.45
N THR A 2 -32.91 -18.99 62.04
CA THR A 2 -32.37 -19.43 60.73
C THR A 2 -32.34 -18.27 59.72
N ALA A 3 -31.16 -18.13 59.09
CA ALA A 3 -30.81 -17.34 57.91
C ALA A 3 -30.36 -15.88 58.12
N ALA A 4 -29.04 -15.69 58.25
CA ALA A 4 -28.34 -14.61 57.58
C ALA A 4 -27.34 -15.26 56.61
N GLN A 5 -27.81 -15.52 55.39
CA GLN A 5 -26.94 -15.87 54.26
C GLN A 5 -26.08 -14.63 53.96
N ALA A 6 -24.78 -14.71 54.24
CA ALA A 6 -23.82 -13.75 53.71
C ALA A 6 -23.70 -13.96 52.20
N GLN A 7 -23.80 -12.85 51.48
CA GLN A 7 -23.99 -12.70 50.06
C GLN A 7 -22.98 -13.50 49.21
N ALA A 8 -23.52 -14.11 48.16
CA ALA A 8 -22.80 -14.79 47.09
C ALA A 8 -22.17 -13.80 46.08
N ALA A 9 -21.24 -14.37 45.30
CA ALA A 9 -20.94 -14.07 43.90
C ALA A 9 -19.89 -12.97 43.57
N ALA A 10 -18.70 -13.49 43.19
CA ALA A 10 -17.84 -13.18 42.04
C ALA A 10 -17.38 -11.73 41.75
N PRO A 11 -16.12 -11.55 41.26
CA PRO A 11 -15.69 -10.29 40.66
C PRO A 11 -16.52 -10.02 39.40
N ASP A 12 -17.15 -8.84 39.33
CA ASP A 12 -17.81 -8.35 38.13
C ASP A 12 -16.73 -8.02 37.09
N SER A 13 -16.38 -9.02 36.28
CA SER A 13 -15.62 -8.88 35.05
C SER A 13 -16.59 -8.75 33.89
N SER A 14 -17.22 -7.58 33.75
CA SER A 14 -17.82 -7.16 32.50
C SER A 14 -16.94 -6.07 31.90
N GLU A 15 -15.99 -6.49 31.06
CA GLU A 15 -15.33 -5.57 30.13
C GLU A 15 -16.45 -4.93 29.30
N ASP A 16 -16.65 -3.62 29.44
CA ASP A 16 -17.60 -2.86 28.62
C ASP A 16 -17.20 -3.00 27.14
N ILE A 17 -17.79 -3.96 26.43
CA ILE A 17 -17.71 -4.02 24.97
C ILE A 17 -18.68 -2.97 24.45
N THR A 18 -18.17 -1.78 24.15
CA THR A 18 -18.94 -0.78 23.37
C THR A 18 -19.17 -1.31 21.96
N MET A 19 -20.40 -1.71 21.66
CA MET A 19 -20.85 -2.07 20.32
C MET A 19 -21.47 -0.83 19.65
N THR A 20 -20.84 -0.32 18.58
CA THR A 20 -21.43 0.72 17.75
C THR A 20 -22.51 0.10 16.87
N ILE A 21 -23.78 0.49 17.08
CA ILE A 21 -24.89 0.11 16.19
C ILE A 21 -24.80 1.00 14.94
N ILE A 22 -24.68 0.39 13.76
CA ILE A 22 -24.69 1.09 12.47
C ILE A 22 -26.14 1.20 11.99
N ASP A 23 -26.61 2.43 11.77
CA ASP A 23 -27.93 2.68 11.18
C ASP A 23 -27.95 2.21 9.71
N PRO A 24 -28.91 1.35 9.29
CA PRO A 24 -28.90 0.69 7.98
C PRO A 24 -29.21 1.61 6.79
N GLY A 25 -29.58 2.87 7.03
CA GLY A 25 -29.89 3.87 6.01
C GLY A 25 -28.75 4.85 5.71
N GLU A 26 -27.67 4.80 6.49
CA GLU A 26 -26.47 5.61 6.28
C GLU A 26 -25.32 4.68 5.89
N SER A 27 -24.39 5.13 5.07
CA SER A 27 -23.14 4.41 4.82
C SER A 27 -22.05 5.04 5.68
N PRO A 28 -22.04 4.82 7.01
CA PRO A 28 -21.07 5.46 7.87
C PRO A 28 -19.65 5.04 7.45
N ALA A 29 -18.71 5.98 7.57
CA ALA A 29 -17.30 5.68 7.41
C ALA A 29 -16.85 4.81 8.59
N THR A 30 -16.97 3.49 8.44
CA THR A 30 -16.52 2.52 9.43
C THR A 30 -15.15 1.97 9.02
N VAL A 31 -14.23 1.88 9.99
CA VAL A 31 -13.00 1.09 9.84
C VAL A 31 -13.14 -0.15 10.71
N ILE A 32 -13.06 -1.33 10.09
CA ILE A 32 -13.03 -2.61 10.78
C ILE A 32 -11.58 -3.07 10.90
N LEU A 33 -11.13 -3.35 12.12
CA LEU A 33 -9.88 -4.03 12.41
C LEU A 33 -10.21 -5.45 12.88
N ALA A 34 -9.85 -6.45 12.08
CA ALA A 34 -10.06 -7.85 12.40
C ALA A 34 -8.76 -8.63 12.22
N HIS A 35 -8.63 -9.80 12.85
CA HIS A 35 -7.60 -10.77 12.48
C HIS A 35 -8.14 -12.19 12.60
N ASP A 36 -7.66 -13.09 11.74
CA ASP A 36 -8.01 -14.51 11.76
C ASP A 36 -6.91 -15.38 12.41
N GLY A 37 -5.87 -14.73 12.96
CA GLY A 37 -4.70 -15.37 13.56
C GLY A 37 -3.52 -15.55 12.58
N SER A 38 -3.75 -15.36 11.28
CA SER A 38 -2.72 -15.38 10.23
C SER A 38 -2.57 -14.00 9.57
N THR A 39 -3.69 -13.29 9.43
CA THR A 39 -3.78 -12.01 8.73
C THR A 39 -4.55 -11.00 9.58
N ALA A 40 -4.09 -9.76 9.55
CA ALA A 40 -4.88 -8.62 10.02
C ALA A 40 -5.61 -8.02 8.80
N HIS A 41 -6.91 -7.78 8.94
CA HIS A 41 -7.74 -7.10 7.97
C HIS A 41 -8.06 -5.69 8.46
N LEU A 42 -7.81 -4.71 7.60
CA LEU A 42 -8.26 -3.34 7.74
C LEU A 42 -9.25 -3.08 6.60
N VAL A 43 -10.53 -2.87 6.92
CA VAL A 43 -11.58 -2.62 5.93
C VAL A 43 -12.18 -1.24 6.17
N SER A 44 -12.08 -0.36 5.17
CA SER A 44 -12.84 0.89 5.14
C SER A 44 -14.18 0.62 4.44
N GLY A 45 -15.28 0.74 5.17
CA GLY A 45 -16.63 0.44 4.66
C GLY A 45 -17.13 1.48 3.64
N ASN A 46 -16.67 2.72 3.76
CA ASN A 46 -16.99 3.81 2.84
C ASN A 46 -15.82 4.81 2.78
N GLY A 47 -15.46 5.25 1.57
CA GLY A 47 -14.35 6.17 1.35
C GLY A 47 -12.98 5.49 1.26
N GLY A 48 -11.93 6.29 1.45
CA GLY A 48 -10.54 5.84 1.43
C GLY A 48 -10.00 5.42 2.79
N LEU A 49 -8.70 5.13 2.85
CA LEU A 49 -7.91 4.93 4.06
C LEU A 49 -6.67 5.82 4.01
N SER A 50 -6.40 6.58 5.07
CA SER A 50 -5.19 7.39 5.21
C SER A 50 -4.32 6.91 6.36
N ILE A 51 -3.01 6.88 6.17
CA ILE A 51 -2.02 6.67 7.22
C ILE A 51 -1.33 8.01 7.46
N SER A 52 -1.45 8.51 8.69
CA SER A 52 -0.97 9.83 9.09
C SER A 52 -0.15 9.75 10.38
N SER A 53 0.77 10.70 10.56
CA SER A 53 1.51 10.88 11.81
C SER A 53 1.26 12.28 12.37
N GLY A 54 1.34 12.45 13.68
CA GLY A 54 1.27 13.76 14.31
C GLY A 54 0.43 13.72 15.58
N ASP A 55 -0.15 14.86 15.94
CA ASP A 55 -0.99 15.00 17.13
C ASP A 55 -2.46 15.03 16.70
N PHE A 56 -3.15 13.89 16.87
CA PHE A 56 -4.57 13.74 16.56
C PHE A 56 -5.44 14.70 17.39
N PHE A 57 -5.15 14.85 18.69
CA PHE A 57 -5.96 15.67 19.59
C PHE A 57 -5.75 17.17 19.37
N ALA A 58 -4.58 17.57 18.87
CA ALA A 58 -4.32 18.95 18.45
C ALA A 58 -4.70 19.24 16.98
N ASN A 59 -5.32 18.29 16.29
CA ASN A 59 -5.65 18.38 14.86
C ASN A 59 -4.42 18.73 13.98
N LYS A 60 -3.27 18.15 14.29
CA LYS A 60 -2.00 18.32 13.57
C LYS A 60 -1.53 16.98 13.02
N LEU A 61 -2.28 16.45 12.07
CA LEU A 61 -1.90 15.25 11.34
C LEU A 61 -1.24 15.61 10.01
N LEU A 62 -0.15 14.91 9.71
CA LEU A 62 0.49 14.88 8.40
C LEU A 62 0.18 13.53 7.75
N GLU A 63 -0.54 13.54 6.63
CA GLU A 63 -0.81 12.35 5.85
C GLU A 63 0.42 11.92 5.07
N HIS A 64 0.72 10.62 5.10
CA HIS A 64 1.84 10.02 4.38
C HIS A 64 1.38 9.12 3.24
N ILE A 65 0.39 8.25 3.51
CA ILE A 65 -0.13 7.29 2.54
C ILE A 65 -1.64 7.42 2.48
N ARG A 66 -2.20 7.39 1.28
CA ARG A 66 -3.64 7.41 1.02
C ARG A 66 -4.01 6.28 0.09
N LEU A 67 -5.03 5.50 0.43
CA LEU A 67 -5.76 4.62 -0.45
C LEU A 67 -7.12 5.26 -0.73
N THR A 68 -7.42 5.57 -1.98
CA THR A 68 -8.72 6.14 -2.38
C THR A 68 -9.81 5.06 -2.46
N ALA A 69 -11.08 5.46 -2.52
CA ALA A 69 -12.20 4.52 -2.69
C ALA A 69 -12.12 3.75 -4.03
N GLU A 70 -11.48 4.36 -5.04
CA GLU A 70 -11.21 3.76 -6.36
C GLU A 70 -10.00 2.81 -6.36
N GLY A 71 -9.33 2.66 -5.21
CA GLY A 71 -8.19 1.76 -5.02
C GLY A 71 -6.86 2.30 -5.56
N ASN A 72 -6.70 3.62 -5.66
CA ASN A 72 -5.42 4.25 -5.98
C ASN A 72 -4.64 4.58 -4.71
N VAL A 73 -3.34 4.28 -4.70
CA VAL A 73 -2.43 4.56 -3.58
C VAL A 73 -1.60 5.81 -3.86
N GLY A 74 -1.70 6.82 -3.01
CA GLY A 74 -0.84 7.99 -2.97
C GLY A 74 0.20 7.89 -1.86
N ILE A 75 1.45 8.28 -2.13
CA ILE A 75 2.48 8.52 -1.11
C ILE A 75 2.91 9.98 -1.22
N GLY A 76 2.58 10.80 -0.22
CA GLY A 76 2.75 12.25 -0.27
C GLY A 76 1.80 12.97 -1.24
N VAL A 77 0.89 12.26 -1.92
CA VAL A 77 -0.04 12.79 -2.93
C VAL A 77 -1.48 12.77 -2.39
N ALA A 78 -2.12 13.94 -2.30
CA ALA A 78 -3.50 14.04 -1.81
C ALA A 78 -4.55 13.49 -2.79
N ASN A 79 -4.30 13.60 -4.10
CA ASN A 79 -5.22 13.18 -5.17
C ASN A 79 -4.49 12.30 -6.22
N PRO A 80 -4.26 11.01 -5.93
CA PRO A 80 -3.55 10.10 -6.83
C PRO A 80 -4.22 10.00 -8.20
N GLN A 81 -3.46 10.22 -9.28
CA GLN A 81 -3.97 10.13 -10.66
C GLN A 81 -3.68 8.76 -11.31
N ALA A 82 -2.92 7.90 -10.64
CA ALA A 82 -2.59 6.55 -11.06
C ALA A 82 -2.77 5.55 -9.91
N LYS A 83 -2.71 4.25 -10.21
CA LYS A 83 -2.85 3.19 -9.19
C LYS A 83 -1.81 3.30 -8.06
N LEU A 84 -0.62 3.76 -8.39
CA LEU A 84 0.40 4.19 -7.45
C LEU A 84 0.92 5.55 -7.91
N ASP A 85 0.79 6.56 -7.06
CA ASP A 85 1.24 7.94 -7.30
C ASP A 85 2.11 8.39 -6.12
N VAL A 86 3.33 8.87 -6.39
CA VAL A 86 4.33 9.17 -5.35
C VAL A 86 4.89 10.56 -5.60
N ASP A 87 4.70 11.46 -4.64
CA ASP A 87 5.36 12.78 -4.62
C ASP A 87 6.72 12.65 -3.95
N GLY A 88 7.70 12.16 -4.73
CA GLY A 88 9.06 11.97 -4.24
C GLY A 88 9.87 10.93 -5.01
N LEU A 89 11.10 10.69 -4.53
CA LEU A 89 12.00 9.70 -5.12
C LEU A 89 11.62 8.27 -4.70
N ILE A 90 11.55 7.37 -5.66
CA ILE A 90 11.35 5.93 -5.43
C ILE A 90 12.69 5.21 -5.50
N ARG A 91 13.04 4.46 -4.46
CA ARG A 91 14.22 3.58 -4.44
C ARG A 91 13.80 2.12 -4.56
N ALA A 92 14.04 1.51 -5.71
CA ALA A 92 13.83 0.09 -5.94
C ALA A 92 15.14 -0.71 -5.76
N SER A 93 15.13 -1.79 -4.99
CA SER A 93 16.30 -2.68 -4.79
C SER A 93 16.39 -3.82 -5.80
N GLN A 94 15.27 -4.18 -6.44
CA GLN A 94 15.15 -5.31 -7.36
C GLN A 94 14.67 -4.89 -8.76
N GLY A 95 14.70 -3.59 -9.07
CA GLY A 95 14.21 -3.03 -10.33
C GLY A 95 12.69 -2.89 -10.40
N ILE A 96 12.19 -2.51 -11.58
CA ILE A 96 10.76 -2.33 -11.90
C ILE A 96 10.39 -3.29 -13.03
N ILE A 97 9.30 -4.04 -12.86
CA ILE A 97 8.78 -4.96 -13.87
C ILE A 97 7.80 -4.21 -14.77
N PHE A 98 7.95 -4.35 -16.08
CA PHE A 98 7.03 -3.81 -17.07
C PHE A 98 6.01 -4.86 -17.54
N PRO A 99 4.90 -4.44 -18.17
CA PRO A 99 3.87 -5.37 -18.66
C PRO A 99 4.37 -6.42 -19.67
N ASP A 100 5.49 -6.17 -20.34
CA ASP A 100 6.14 -7.13 -21.25
C ASP A 100 6.99 -8.19 -20.50
N GLY A 101 7.02 -8.14 -19.17
CA GLY A 101 7.79 -9.03 -18.30
C GLY A 101 9.26 -8.63 -18.13
N THR A 102 9.72 -7.56 -18.79
CA THR A 102 11.10 -7.09 -18.61
C THR A 102 11.28 -6.41 -17.26
N VAL A 103 12.46 -6.57 -16.66
CA VAL A 103 12.82 -5.91 -15.40
C VAL A 103 13.87 -4.85 -15.69
N GLN A 104 13.58 -3.60 -15.36
CA GLN A 104 14.53 -2.50 -15.42
C GLN A 104 15.22 -2.30 -14.09
N TYR A 105 16.50 -2.65 -14.05
CA TYR A 105 17.38 -2.44 -12.90
C TYR A 105 18.09 -1.06 -12.92
N SER A 106 18.12 -0.40 -14.07
CA SER A 106 18.73 0.93 -14.25
C SER A 106 18.07 1.67 -15.42
N ALA A 107 18.03 3.01 -15.34
CA ALA A 107 17.46 3.87 -16.37
C ALA A 107 18.13 3.71 -17.74
N SER A 108 19.45 3.49 -17.76
CA SER A 108 20.20 3.26 -19.00
C SER A 108 20.29 1.75 -19.28
N SER A 109 19.48 1.25 -20.22
CA SER A 109 19.96 0.12 -21.01
C SER A 109 21.22 0.61 -21.74
N LYS A 110 22.37 -0.03 -21.54
CA LYS A 110 23.59 0.31 -22.30
C LYS A 110 23.41 -0.13 -23.76
N THR A 111 22.54 0.56 -24.50
CA THR A 111 22.34 0.36 -25.94
C THR A 111 23.05 1.47 -26.70
N LEU A 112 24.38 1.50 -26.58
CA LEU A 112 25.24 2.19 -27.54
C LEU A 112 25.70 1.15 -28.55
N GLY A 113 24.97 1.02 -29.65
CA GLY A 113 25.39 0.21 -30.78
C GLY A 113 24.27 -0.60 -31.43
N ALA A 114 23.25 0.09 -31.97
CA ALA A 114 22.60 -0.44 -33.16
C ALA A 114 23.73 -0.72 -34.18
N ARG A 115 23.97 -2.01 -34.46
CA ARG A 115 24.95 -2.48 -35.44
C ARG A 115 24.60 -1.88 -36.80
N SER A 116 25.27 -0.80 -37.18
CA SER A 116 25.35 -0.35 -38.57
C SER A 116 26.79 -0.26 -39.04
N SER A 117 27.59 -1.30 -38.77
CA SER A 117 28.77 -1.57 -39.61
C SER A 117 28.39 -2.57 -40.71
N GLY A 118 27.35 -2.23 -41.47
CA GLY A 118 27.06 -2.81 -42.76
C GLY A 118 27.94 -2.16 -43.82
N SER A 119 29.25 -2.42 -43.76
CA SER A 119 30.13 -2.27 -44.92
C SER A 119 31.08 -3.45 -44.87
N ALA A 120 30.78 -4.46 -45.67
CA ALA A 120 31.65 -5.61 -45.89
C ALA A 120 33.09 -5.13 -46.08
N GLN A 121 33.96 -5.47 -45.12
CA GLN A 121 35.39 -5.34 -45.28
C GLN A 121 35.78 -6.31 -46.40
N LYS A 122 35.90 -5.76 -47.61
CA LYS A 122 36.35 -6.44 -48.82
C LYS A 122 37.65 -7.18 -48.49
N LYS A 123 37.57 -8.51 -48.45
CA LYS A 123 38.69 -9.44 -48.28
C LYS A 123 39.81 -9.07 -49.26
N PRO A 124 41.09 -8.96 -48.84
CA PRO A 124 42.17 -8.60 -49.74
C PRO A 124 42.34 -9.70 -50.80
N ALA A 125 42.31 -9.31 -52.07
CA ALA A 125 42.66 -10.17 -53.18
C ALA A 125 44.18 -10.29 -53.20
N ASN A 126 44.68 -11.45 -52.78
CA ASN A 126 46.04 -11.87 -53.10
C ASN A 126 45.96 -12.66 -54.41
N SER A 127 46.50 -12.13 -55.50
CA SER A 127 46.78 -12.91 -56.71
C SER A 127 48.09 -12.44 -57.32
N SER A 128 49.06 -13.32 -57.21
CA SER A 128 50.42 -13.25 -57.73
C SER A 128 50.48 -12.91 -59.22
N GLY A 129 51.46 -12.10 -59.59
CA GLY A 129 51.91 -11.81 -60.95
C GLY A 129 53.21 -11.03 -60.88
#